data_AF-A0A6A6D826-F1
#
_entry.id   AF-A0A6A6D826-F1
#
_cell.length_a   1.000
_cell.length_b   1.000
_cell.length_c   1.000
_cell.angle_alpha   90.00
_cell.angle_beta   90.00
_cell.angle_gamma   90.00
#
_symmetry.space_group_name_H-M   'P 1'
#
loop_
_entity.id
_entity.type
_entity.pdbx_description
1 polymer ?
#
loop_
_entity_poly.entity_id
_entity_poly.type
_entity_poly.pdbx_seq_one_letter_code
_entity_poly.pdbx_strand_id
1 'polypeptide(L)'
;MAREEGLTSFVIKSGWKVAGLAPWNPSKGFESSQLKKPALEQPSIPPQHERNAKSNVMGLFTTPTHKVWESIGKLQTSIAIKDAEIKGLKSKLEELQGQDKRRKIGADPNAKFCGINNIKQALEEQKAIEAARAEKKPEEEPRKAAALMEQAKIDDHVIVFQI
;
A
#
# COMPACT_ATOMS: atom_id res chain seq x y z
N MET A 1 5.40 35.09 -34.43
CA MET A 1 6.39 35.42 -33.38
C MET A 1 5.79 35.96 -32.07
N ALA A 2 4.52 36.39 -31.98
CA ALA A 2 3.98 36.96 -30.72
C ALA A 2 3.73 35.98 -29.55
N ARG A 3 3.71 34.66 -29.81
CA ARG A 3 3.33 33.65 -28.78
C ARG A 3 4.50 33.21 -27.89
N GLU A 4 5.74 33.34 -28.35
CA GLU A 4 6.93 32.89 -27.60
C GLU A 4 7.51 33.99 -26.69
N GLU A 5 7.25 35.26 -26.98
CA GLU A 5 7.70 36.40 -26.18
C GLU A 5 6.84 36.64 -24.93
N GLY A 6 5.58 36.19 -24.94
CA GLY A 6 4.64 36.42 -23.83
C GLY A 6 4.75 35.41 -22.69
N LEU A 7 5.20 34.17 -22.97
CA LEU A 7 5.22 33.07 -22.01
C LEU A 7 6.60 32.91 -21.34
N THR A 8 7.20 34.01 -20.91
CA THR A 8 8.49 33.96 -20.21
C THR A 8 8.32 33.46 -18.77
N SER A 9 9.38 32.88 -18.22
CA SER A 9 9.42 32.42 -16.82
C SER A 9 9.08 33.54 -15.82
N PHE A 10 9.36 34.79 -16.18
CA PHE A 10 8.98 35.97 -15.42
C PHE A 10 7.46 36.17 -15.37
N VAL A 11 6.79 36.11 -16.53
CA VAL A 11 5.32 36.29 -16.65
C VAL A 11 4.57 35.16 -15.92
N ILE A 12 5.09 33.93 -16.00
CA ILE A 12 4.52 32.80 -15.27
C ILE A 12 4.65 33.01 -13.75
N LYS A 13 5.84 33.41 -13.27
CA LYS A 13 6.07 33.69 -11.84
C LYS A 13 5.25 34.88 -11.34
N SER A 14 5.09 35.94 -12.12
CA SER A 14 4.24 37.08 -11.77
C SER A 14 2.77 36.66 -11.73
N GLY A 15 2.32 35.86 -12.71
CA GLY A 15 0.96 35.30 -12.72
C GLY A 15 0.67 34.47 -11.47
N TRP A 16 1.61 33.62 -11.04
CA TRP A 16 1.46 32.82 -9.82
C TRP A 16 1.48 33.67 -8.54
N LYS A 17 2.24 34.77 -8.51
CA LYS A 17 2.21 35.73 -7.40
C LYS A 17 0.86 36.44 -7.30
N VAL A 18 0.31 36.88 -8.43
CA VAL A 18 -1.00 37.54 -8.50
C VAL A 18 -2.11 36.59 -8.10
N ALA A 19 -2.04 35.33 -8.56
CA ALA A 19 -2.98 34.29 -8.18
C ALA A 19 -2.77 33.75 -6.75
N GLY A 20 -1.75 34.24 -6.02
CA GLY A 20 -1.43 33.80 -4.66
C GLY A 20 -0.86 32.38 -4.55
N LEU A 21 -0.53 31.74 -5.66
CA LEU A 21 0.06 30.39 -5.71
C LEU A 21 1.56 30.36 -5.38
N ALA A 22 2.31 31.46 -5.58
CA ALA A 22 3.76 31.45 -5.37
C ALA A 22 4.36 32.75 -4.79
N PRO A 23 5.38 32.64 -3.93
CA PRO A 23 5.69 31.47 -3.12
C PRO A 23 4.58 31.29 -2.08
N TRP A 24 4.07 30.07 -1.93
CA TRP A 24 3.13 29.69 -0.87
C TRP A 24 3.66 30.23 0.48
N ASN A 25 2.94 31.20 1.04
CA ASN A 25 3.27 31.78 2.34
C ASN A 25 2.18 31.36 3.34
N PRO A 26 2.43 30.32 4.16
CA PRO A 26 1.45 29.82 5.11
C PRO A 26 1.05 30.86 6.17
N SER A 27 1.86 31.90 6.38
CA SER A 27 1.55 33.00 7.30
C SER A 27 0.46 33.94 6.79
N LYS A 28 0.22 34.01 5.47
CA LYS A 28 -0.79 34.92 4.88
C LYS A 28 -2.23 34.53 5.22
N GLY A 29 -2.50 33.24 5.42
CA GLY A 29 -3.83 32.76 5.85
C GLY A 29 -4.12 33.08 7.33
N PHE A 30 -3.08 33.16 8.16
CA PHE A 30 -3.19 33.41 9.60
C PHE A 30 -3.52 34.87 9.93
N GLU A 31 -3.17 35.82 9.06
CA GLU A 31 -3.47 37.25 9.24
C GLU A 31 -4.78 37.70 8.55
N SER A 32 -5.58 36.76 8.03
CA SER A 32 -6.84 37.11 7.38
C SER A 32 -7.80 37.81 8.37
N SER A 33 -8.40 38.92 7.91
CA SER A 33 -9.37 39.72 8.69
C SER A 33 -10.57 38.91 9.21
N GLN A 34 -10.79 37.70 8.68
CA GLN A 34 -11.84 36.78 9.11
C GLN A 34 -11.56 36.16 10.49
N LEU A 35 -10.29 36.12 10.93
CA LEU A 35 -9.89 35.65 12.26
C LEU A 35 -9.72 36.81 13.28
N LYS A 36 -9.68 38.06 12.82
CA LYS A 36 -9.67 39.25 13.67
C LYS A 36 -11.10 39.80 13.79
N LYS A 37 -11.94 39.16 14.60
CA LYS A 37 -13.17 39.81 15.08
C LYS A 37 -12.76 40.95 16.03
N PRO A 38 -13.16 42.22 15.81
CA PRO A 38 -13.08 43.21 16.88
C PRO A 38 -14.16 42.85 17.91
N ALA A 39 -13.74 42.42 19.09
CA ALA A 39 -14.63 42.28 20.23
C ALA A 39 -15.02 43.68 20.72
N LEU A 40 -16.10 44.24 20.16
CA LEU A 40 -16.78 45.42 20.68
C LEU A 40 -18.26 45.12 20.71
N GLU A 41 -18.74 44.75 21.90
CA GLU A 41 -19.96 45.26 22.55
C GLU A 41 -20.15 44.50 23.87
N GLN A 42 -19.90 45.17 25.00
CA GLN A 42 -20.34 44.75 26.33
C GLN A 42 -21.48 45.68 26.78
N PRO A 43 -22.58 45.16 27.37
CA PRO A 43 -23.63 45.98 27.95
C PRO A 43 -23.27 46.44 29.38
N SER A 44 -23.73 47.65 29.71
CA SER A 44 -23.45 48.46 30.89
C SER A 44 -24.11 47.98 32.20
N ILE A 45 -23.36 47.92 33.31
CA ILE A 45 -23.88 47.99 34.71
C ILE A 45 -22.81 48.61 35.68
N PRO A 46 -23.12 49.66 36.47
CA PRO A 46 -22.40 50.09 37.70
C PRO A 46 -23.26 49.85 38.99
N PRO A 47 -22.89 50.15 40.28
CA PRO A 47 -21.68 50.74 40.92
C PRO A 47 -21.23 50.12 42.32
N GLN A 48 -20.22 50.76 42.98
CA GLN A 48 -19.84 50.79 44.44
C GLN A 48 -19.14 49.56 45.09
N HIS A 49 -18.16 49.62 46.03
CA HIS A 49 -17.58 50.65 46.91
C HIS A 49 -16.15 50.25 47.38
N GLU A 50 -15.28 51.25 47.55
CA GLU A 50 -14.06 51.42 48.37
C GLU A 50 -13.39 50.24 49.12
N ARG A 51 -12.04 50.18 49.02
CA ARG A 51 -11.14 50.52 50.14
C ARG A 51 -9.67 50.69 49.73
N ASN A 52 -9.02 51.56 50.48
CA ASN A 52 -7.71 52.17 50.29
C ASN A 52 -6.49 51.23 50.38
N ALA A 53 -5.43 51.72 49.74
CA ALA A 53 -4.01 51.49 50.02
C ALA A 53 -3.40 50.16 49.57
N LYS A 54 -2.60 50.20 48.49
CA LYS A 54 -1.14 50.23 48.58
C LYS A 54 -0.51 50.13 47.18
N SER A 55 0.51 50.96 47.00
CA SER A 55 1.55 50.89 45.98
C SER A 55 1.10 50.85 44.52
N ASN A 56 1.21 52.03 43.91
CA ASN A 56 1.52 52.23 42.50
C ASN A 56 2.73 51.35 42.07
N VAL A 57 2.48 50.11 41.63
CA VAL A 57 3.49 49.25 40.96
C VAL A 57 2.90 48.65 39.67
N MET A 58 2.01 49.37 39.00
CA MET A 58 1.52 48.95 37.68
C MET A 58 1.93 49.91 36.56
N GLY A 59 3.08 50.56 36.75
CA GLY A 59 3.82 51.28 35.72
C GLY A 59 5.03 50.51 35.17
N LEU A 60 5.14 49.20 35.42
CA LEU A 60 6.33 48.40 35.06
C LEU A 60 6.07 47.27 34.04
N PHE A 61 4.94 47.31 33.32
CA PHE A 61 4.63 46.30 32.30
C PHE A 61 4.43 46.89 30.89
N THR A 62 4.87 48.13 30.67
CA THR A 62 4.91 48.71 29.32
C THR A 62 6.19 48.26 28.60
N THR A 63 6.10 47.08 27.97
CA THR A 63 6.95 46.54 26.87
C THR A 63 8.42 46.24 27.21
N PRO A 64 8.89 44.96 27.26
CA PRO A 64 9.12 44.10 26.08
C PRO A 64 8.82 42.59 26.29
N THR A 65 8.30 42.20 27.45
CA THR A 65 8.11 40.79 27.85
C THR A 65 7.03 40.07 27.04
N HIS A 66 6.00 40.77 26.60
CA HIS A 66 4.92 40.17 25.81
C HIS A 66 5.41 39.63 24.46
N LYS A 67 6.35 40.35 23.80
CA LYS A 67 6.96 39.89 22.55
C LYS A 67 7.83 38.65 22.77
N VAL A 68 8.52 38.59 23.91
CA VAL A 68 9.31 37.41 24.33
C VAL A 68 8.39 36.22 24.55
N TRP A 69 7.29 36.38 25.31
CA TRP A 69 6.32 35.31 25.53
C TRP A 69 5.64 34.82 24.25
N GLU A 70 5.27 35.73 23.35
CA GLU A 70 4.70 35.37 22.06
C GLU A 70 5.72 34.61 21.19
N SER A 71 6.98 35.03 21.20
CA SER A 71 8.06 34.33 20.50
C SER A 71 8.32 32.94 21.10
N ILE A 72 8.25 32.79 22.42
CA ILE A 72 8.36 31.50 23.11
C ILE A 72 7.21 30.58 22.69
N GLY A 73 5.97 31.08 22.66
CA GLY A 73 4.81 30.30 22.21
C GLY A 73 4.92 29.84 20.75
N LYS A 74 5.43 30.71 19.87
CA LYS A 74 5.71 30.37 18.45
C LYS A 74 6.81 29.30 18.32
N LEU A 75 7.87 29.40 19.12
CA LEU A 75 8.93 28.39 19.13
C LEU A 75 8.41 27.05 19.65
N GLN A 76 7.62 27.06 20.73
CA GLN A 76 7.09 25.85 21.34
C GLN A 76 6.10 25.12 20.42
N THR A 77 5.24 25.85 19.71
CA THR A 77 4.35 25.28 18.68
C THR A 77 5.15 24.74 17.50
N SER A 78 6.19 25.45 17.05
CA SER A 78 7.10 24.96 16.01
C SER A 78 7.82 23.67 16.42
N ILE A 79 8.26 23.56 17.68
CA ILE A 79 8.88 22.35 18.22
C ILE A 79 7.87 21.20 18.18
N ALA A 80 6.65 21.40 18.67
CA ALA A 80 5.61 20.36 18.66
C ALA A 80 5.27 19.87 17.23
N ILE A 81 5.20 20.78 16.27
CA ILE A 81 5.00 20.43 14.85
C ILE A 81 6.17 19.59 14.33
N LYS A 82 7.42 20.02 14.60
CA LYS A 82 8.60 19.29 14.17
C LYS A 82 8.73 17.91 14.81
N ASP A 83 8.35 17.78 16.08
CA ASP A 83 8.32 16.48 16.76
C ASP A 83 7.28 15.54 16.14
N ALA A 84 6.11 16.06 15.76
CA ALA A 84 5.10 15.29 15.04
C ALA A 84 5.59 14.86 13.65
N GLU A 85 6.27 15.74 12.91
CA GLU A 85 6.90 15.42 11.62
C GLU A 85 7.97 14.34 11.78
N ILE A 86 8.87 14.47 12.75
CA ILE A 86 9.93 13.47 13.04
C ILE A 86 9.29 12.12 13.37
N LYS A 87 8.26 12.10 14.20
CA LYS A 87 7.55 10.86 14.55
C LYS A 87 6.90 10.20 13.32
N GLY A 88 6.25 11.00 12.47
CA GLY A 88 5.66 10.51 11.21
C GLY A 88 6.71 9.94 10.25
N LEU A 89 7.83 10.65 10.07
CA LEU A 89 8.93 10.20 9.21
C LEU A 89 9.59 8.91 9.74
N LYS A 90 9.79 8.80 11.06
CA LYS A 90 10.29 7.58 11.69
C LYS A 90 9.37 6.39 11.47
N SER A 91 8.06 6.58 11.65
CA SER A 91 7.07 5.52 11.38
C SER A 91 7.09 5.07 9.93
N LYS A 92 7.23 6.01 8.97
CA LYS A 92 7.34 5.68 7.55
C LYS A 92 8.64 4.94 7.21
N LEU A 93 9.75 5.29 7.85
CA LEU A 93 11.01 4.56 7.72
C LEU A 93 10.89 3.13 8.23
N GLU A 94 10.25 2.94 9.39
CA GLU A 94 10.02 1.61 9.97
C GLU A 94 9.15 0.74 9.06
N GLU A 95 8.09 1.31 8.49
CA GLU A 95 7.24 0.64 7.52
C GLU A 95 8.03 0.21 6.27
N LEU A 96 8.78 1.13 5.67
CA LEU A 96 9.58 0.85 4.47
C LEU A 96 10.70 -0.16 4.74
N GLN A 97 11.37 -0.06 5.90
CA GLN A 97 12.40 -1.01 6.32
C GLN A 97 11.82 -2.42 6.55
N GLY A 98 10.54 -2.53 6.92
CA GLY A 98 9.83 -3.81 6.97
C GLY A 98 9.50 -4.37 5.58
N GLN A 99 9.14 -3.51 4.63
CA GLN A 99 8.73 -3.87 3.27
C GLN A 99 9.90 -4.28 2.36
N ASP A 100 11.07 -3.65 2.48
CA ASP A 100 12.25 -3.92 1.65
C ASP A 100 13.02 -5.20 2.00
N LYS A 101 12.50 -6.02 2.93
CA LYS A 101 13.05 -7.34 3.18
C LYS A 101 12.71 -8.25 2.01
N ARG A 102 13.61 -8.32 1.03
CA ARG A 102 13.60 -9.33 -0.04
C ARG A 102 13.25 -10.69 0.58
N ARG A 103 12.18 -11.33 0.08
CA ARG A 103 11.80 -12.67 0.53
C ARG A 103 13.00 -13.59 0.36
N LYS A 104 13.47 -14.17 1.46
CA LYS A 104 14.53 -15.17 1.44
C LYS A 104 13.99 -16.35 0.64
N ILE A 105 14.52 -16.55 -0.57
CA ILE A 105 14.21 -17.72 -1.39
C ILE A 105 14.83 -18.91 -0.65
N GLY A 106 14.00 -19.62 0.13
CA GLY A 106 14.45 -20.71 1.01
C GLY A 106 14.72 -22.03 0.30
N ALA A 107 14.29 -22.14 -0.95
CA ALA A 107 14.49 -23.33 -1.78
C ALA A 107 15.23 -22.94 -3.05
N ASP A 108 16.31 -23.64 -3.36
CA ASP A 108 16.98 -23.54 -4.65
C ASP A 108 15.93 -23.73 -5.77
N PRO A 109 15.73 -22.74 -6.66
CA PRO A 109 14.79 -22.83 -7.77
C PRO A 109 15.02 -24.08 -8.63
N ASN A 110 16.26 -24.58 -8.68
CA ASN A 110 16.63 -25.76 -9.44
C ASN A 110 16.18 -27.09 -8.79
N ALA A 111 15.77 -27.08 -7.52
CA ALA A 111 15.22 -28.26 -6.85
C ALA A 111 13.78 -28.59 -7.29
N LYS A 112 13.10 -27.68 -8.00
CA LYS A 112 11.73 -27.91 -8.50
C LYS A 112 11.67 -28.73 -9.79
N PHE A 113 12.79 -28.89 -10.48
CA PHE A 113 12.84 -29.58 -11.76
C PHE A 113 13.37 -31.00 -11.56
N CYS A 114 12.70 -31.98 -12.18
CA CYS A 114 13.22 -33.34 -12.27
C CYS A 114 14.56 -33.31 -13.01
N GLY A 115 15.60 -33.90 -12.41
CA GLY A 115 16.90 -34.01 -13.05
C GLY A 115 16.82 -34.78 -14.36
N ILE A 116 17.75 -34.48 -15.28
CA ILE A 116 17.83 -35.12 -16.62
C ILE A 116 17.83 -36.65 -16.53
N ASN A 117 18.45 -37.21 -15.49
CA ASN A 117 18.50 -38.66 -15.28
C ASN A 117 17.13 -39.26 -14.96
N ASN A 118 16.31 -38.57 -14.15
CA ASN A 118 14.95 -39.01 -13.84
C ASN A 118 14.07 -38.99 -15.09
N ILE A 119 14.27 -38.00 -15.97
CA ILE A 119 13.56 -37.89 -17.25
C ILE A 119 13.92 -39.05 -18.19
N LYS A 120 15.22 -39.39 -18.28
CA LYS A 120 15.68 -40.53 -19.11
C LYS A 120 15.10 -41.84 -18.62
N GLN A 121 15.12 -42.07 -17.31
CA GLN A 121 14.58 -43.28 -16.71
C GLN A 121 13.07 -43.42 -16.97
N ALA A 122 12.29 -42.35 -16.77
CA ALA A 122 10.86 -42.36 -17.06
C ALA A 122 10.54 -42.67 -18.54
N LEU A 123 11.37 -42.16 -19.46
CA LEU A 123 11.26 -42.45 -20.90
C LEU A 123 11.54 -43.91 -21.23
N GLU A 124 12.58 -44.51 -20.63
CA GLU A 124 12.90 -45.92 -20.80
C GLU A 124 11.80 -46.82 -20.22
N GLU A 125 11.28 -46.49 -19.04
CA GLU A 125 10.17 -47.21 -18.40
C GLU A 125 8.90 -47.14 -19.26
N GLN A 126 8.57 -45.96 -19.81
CA GLN A 126 7.42 -45.81 -20.69
C GLN A 126 7.58 -46.65 -21.97
N LYS A 127 8.78 -46.62 -22.58
CA LYS A 127 9.09 -47.42 -23.77
C LYS A 127 9.00 -48.92 -23.50
N ALA A 128 9.46 -49.38 -22.33
CA ALA A 128 9.36 -50.77 -21.92
C ALA A 128 7.89 -51.21 -21.70
N ILE A 129 7.07 -50.34 -21.10
CA ILE A 129 5.63 -50.59 -20.93
C ILE A 129 4.92 -50.70 -22.29
N GLU A 130 5.24 -49.82 -23.24
CA GLU A 130 4.68 -49.84 -24.59
C GLU A 130 5.09 -51.10 -25.36
N ALA A 131 6.37 -51.51 -25.27
CA ALA A 131 6.84 -52.75 -25.86
C ALA A 131 6.14 -53.98 -25.25
N ALA A 132 6.00 -54.04 -23.92
CA ALA A 132 5.28 -55.12 -23.25
C ALA A 132 3.79 -55.15 -23.61
N ARG A 133 3.15 -53.98 -23.83
CA ARG A 133 1.77 -53.90 -24.33
C ARG A 133 1.66 -54.30 -25.80
N ALA A 134 2.66 -54.02 -26.62
CA ALA A 134 2.69 -54.44 -28.02
C ALA A 134 2.91 -55.97 -28.16
N GLU A 135 3.74 -56.55 -27.29
CA GLU A 135 3.95 -58.00 -27.21
C GLU A 135 2.72 -58.75 -26.71
N LYS A 136 2.02 -58.19 -25.71
CA LYS A 136 0.68 -58.63 -25.31
C LYS A 136 -0.35 -58.17 -26.33
N LYS A 137 -0.32 -58.73 -27.56
CA LYS A 137 -1.29 -58.45 -28.64
C LYS A 137 -2.72 -58.33 -28.08
N PRO A 138 -3.26 -57.11 -27.90
CA PRO A 138 -4.53 -56.92 -27.21
C PRO A 138 -5.73 -57.40 -28.04
N GLU A 139 -5.53 -57.80 -29.29
CA GLU A 139 -6.54 -58.41 -30.15
C GLU A 139 -6.78 -59.91 -29.93
N GLU A 140 -5.80 -60.66 -29.42
CA GLU A 140 -5.93 -62.13 -29.33
C GLU A 140 -6.75 -62.57 -28.11
N GLU A 141 -6.77 -61.78 -27.03
CA GLU A 141 -7.54 -62.07 -25.81
C GLU A 141 -9.07 -61.99 -26.02
N PRO A 142 -9.65 -60.92 -26.62
CA PRO A 142 -11.09 -60.87 -26.87
C PRO A 142 -11.53 -61.88 -27.94
N ARG A 143 -10.66 -62.23 -28.90
CA ARG A 143 -10.96 -63.28 -29.89
C ARG A 143 -11.00 -64.68 -29.27
N LYS A 144 -10.06 -65.01 -28.36
CA LYS A 144 -10.08 -66.28 -27.61
C LYS A 144 -11.29 -66.36 -26.67
N ALA A 145 -11.66 -65.26 -26.02
CA ALA A 145 -12.86 -65.20 -25.19
C ALA A 145 -14.16 -65.38 -26.01
N ALA A 146 -14.26 -64.73 -27.18
CA ALA A 146 -15.40 -64.89 -28.08
C ALA A 146 -15.52 -66.32 -28.63
N ALA A 147 -14.40 -66.95 -29.02
CA ALA A 147 -14.38 -68.33 -29.50
C ALA A 147 -14.82 -69.33 -28.41
N LEU A 148 -14.45 -69.11 -27.14
CA LEU A 148 -14.92 -69.91 -26.01
C LEU A 148 -16.43 -69.77 -25.78
N MET A 149 -16.97 -68.55 -25.89
CA MET A 149 -18.41 -68.33 -25.77
C MET A 149 -19.20 -68.96 -26.94
N GLU A 150 -18.62 -68.97 -28.14
CA GLU A 150 -19.22 -69.63 -29.31
C GLU A 150 -19.20 -71.16 -29.15
N GLN A 151 -18.10 -71.73 -28.65
CA GLN A 151 -17.99 -73.17 -28.34
C GLN A 151 -19.02 -73.60 -27.28
N ALA A 152 -19.17 -72.83 -26.19
CA ALA A 152 -20.15 -73.11 -25.15
C ALA A 152 -21.60 -73.06 -25.68
N LYS A 153 -21.88 -72.17 -26.64
CA LYS A 153 -23.19 -72.07 -27.27
C LYS A 153 -23.50 -73.26 -28.18
N ILE A 154 -22.48 -73.83 -28.82
CA ILE A 154 -22.61 -75.05 -29.62
C ILE A 154 -22.88 -76.26 -28.71
N ASP A 155 -22.15 -76.37 -27.60
CA ASP A 155 -22.30 -77.48 -26.65
C ASP A 155 -23.71 -77.49 -25.99
N ASP A 156 -24.25 -76.32 -25.63
CA ASP A 156 -25.63 -76.20 -25.13
C ASP A 156 -26.67 -76.64 -26.17
N HIS A 157 -26.44 -76.39 -27.46
CA HIS A 157 -27.35 -76.80 -28.52
C HIS A 157 -27.29 -78.31 -28.82
N VAL A 158 -26.13 -78.95 -28.64
CA VAL A 158 -25.99 -80.40 -28.85
C VAL A 158 -26.74 -81.21 -27.77
N ILE A 159 -26.79 -80.70 -26.53
CA ILE A 159 -27.49 -81.36 -25.41
C ILE A 159 -29.01 -81.40 -25.61
N VAL A 160 -29.59 -80.43 -26.34
CA VAL A 160 -31.05 -80.34 -26.55
C VAL A 160 -31.57 -81.32 -27.62
N PHE A 161 -30.72 -81.84 -28.51
CA PHE A 161 -31.14 -82.73 -29.61
C PHE A 161 -31.11 -84.23 -29.25
N GLN A 162 -30.89 -84.58 -27.98
CA GLN A 162 -30.74 -85.96 -27.53
C GLN A 162 -31.72 -86.29 -26.40
N ILE A 163 -33.02 -86.13 -26.69
CA ILE A 163 -34.16 -86.70 -25.93
C ILE A 163 -35.13 -87.33 -26.93
#